data_AF-A0A2N6GI89-F1
#
_entry.id   AF-A0A2N6GI89-F1
#
_cell.length_a   1.000
_cell.length_b   1.000
_cell.length_c   1.000
_cell.angle_alpha   90.00
_cell.angle_beta   90.00
_cell.angle_gamma   90.00
#
_symmetry.space_group_name_H-M   'P 1'
#
loop_
_entity.id
_entity.type
_entity.pdbx_description
1 polymer ?
#
loop_
_entity_poly.entity_id
_entity_poly.type
_entity_poly.pdbx_seq_one_letter_code
_entity_poly.pdbx_strand_id
1 'polypeptide(L)'
;MHMRNNQGFTLIETIIFIVIVGIAVLSVIFLYMVNASHSHEPLIRQKAVAVASAYMDEILGKRWDESTPMGGGCVITPDGNCGAVWSATTTYTPGATVVPSSPNSHKYEAVTTGTSSAAEPIWAIDGSSFSDGTVTWLDLGDQTSTSDCGITPSNCGPDGENRDKFDDIDDFNGLSNSPPQYPDQSAADGDSVMPGYDNYTATVTVTAEAWNGIPADDVRRIEVTVTTPMGESISLIAYRLNI
;
A
#
# COMPACT_ATOMS: atom_id res chain seq x y z
N MET A 1 36.47 -75.67 -22.67
CA MET A 1 37.31 -74.63 -22.04
C MET A 1 37.51 -73.54 -23.08
N HIS A 2 36.77 -72.43 -22.97
CA HIS A 2 36.73 -71.36 -23.99
C HIS A 2 37.79 -70.32 -23.64
N MET A 3 38.88 -70.25 -24.41
CA MET A 3 39.92 -69.23 -24.22
C MET A 3 39.33 -67.87 -24.56
N ARG A 4 39.12 -67.03 -23.54
CA ARG A 4 38.74 -65.62 -23.74
C ARG A 4 39.97 -64.91 -24.30
N ASN A 5 39.86 -64.39 -25.52
CA ASN A 5 40.85 -63.47 -26.06
C ASN A 5 40.84 -62.20 -25.21
N ASN A 6 41.86 -62.02 -24.36
CA ASN A 6 42.13 -60.74 -23.73
C ASN A 6 42.65 -59.79 -24.80
N GLN A 7 41.74 -59.07 -25.45
CA GLN A 7 42.06 -57.97 -26.34
C GLN A 7 42.52 -56.80 -25.45
N GLY A 8 43.83 -56.51 -25.47
CA GLY A 8 44.39 -55.32 -24.80
C GLY A 8 44.13 -54.05 -25.62
N PHE A 9 44.09 -52.91 -24.94
CA PHE A 9 43.92 -51.60 -25.58
C PHE A 9 45.18 -51.18 -26.35
N THR A 10 45.00 -50.56 -27.51
CA THR A 10 46.12 -49.96 -28.26
C THR A 10 46.49 -48.60 -27.67
N LEU A 11 47.77 -48.23 -27.71
CA LEU A 11 48.24 -46.94 -27.18
C LEU A 11 47.56 -45.74 -27.86
N ILE A 12 47.24 -45.86 -29.15
CA ILE A 12 46.53 -44.82 -29.91
C ILE A 12 45.08 -44.63 -29.43
N GLU A 13 44.40 -45.71 -29.05
CA GLU A 13 43.02 -45.65 -28.55
C GLU A 13 42.93 -44.92 -27.21
N THR A 14 43.88 -45.18 -26.31
CA THR A 14 43.97 -44.46 -25.03
C THR A 14 44.22 -42.96 -25.24
N ILE A 15 45.06 -42.59 -26.21
CA ILE A 15 45.34 -41.18 -26.54
C ILE A 15 44.08 -40.50 -27.07
N ILE A 16 43.37 -41.13 -28.00
CA ILE A 16 42.15 -40.55 -28.57
C ILE A 16 41.07 -40.40 -27.49
N PHE A 17 40.94 -41.38 -26.58
CA PHE A 17 39.97 -41.31 -25.49
C PHE A 17 40.22 -40.12 -24.56
N ILE A 18 41.45 -39.92 -24.06
CA ILE A 18 41.75 -38.81 -23.14
C ILE A 18 41.59 -37.44 -23.82
N VAL A 19 41.87 -37.33 -25.13
CA VAL A 19 41.70 -36.08 -25.88
C VAL A 19 40.23 -35.73 -26.02
N ILE A 20 39.38 -36.69 -26.38
CA ILE A 20 37.93 -36.46 -26.53
C ILE A 20 37.32 -36.11 -25.17
N VAL A 21 37.67 -36.85 -24.11
CA VAL A 21 37.18 -36.56 -22.76
C VAL A 21 37.68 -35.19 -22.29
N GLY A 22 38.93 -34.82 -22.57
CA GLY A 22 39.47 -33.51 -22.22
C GLY A 22 38.66 -32.36 -22.83
N ILE A 23 38.36 -32.43 -24.13
CA ILE A 23 37.55 -31.41 -24.83
C ILE A 23 36.10 -31.41 -24.32
N ALA A 24 35.51 -32.58 -24.10
CA ALA A 24 34.16 -32.70 -23.57
C ALA A 24 34.02 -32.10 -22.16
N VAL A 25 34.96 -32.39 -21.26
CA VAL A 25 34.96 -31.89 -19.88
C VAL A 25 35.10 -30.36 -19.84
N LEU A 26 35.99 -29.78 -20.66
CA LEU A 26 36.11 -28.32 -20.76
C LEU A 26 34.81 -27.66 -21.25
N SER A 27 34.14 -28.29 -22.23
CA SER A 27 32.87 -27.78 -22.77
C SER A 27 31.75 -27.80 -21.72
N VAL A 28 31.67 -28.87 -20.93
CA VAL A 28 30.68 -29.00 -19.85
C VAL A 28 30.94 -28.01 -18.72
N ILE A 29 32.21 -27.82 -18.32
CA ILE A 29 32.58 -26.85 -17.27
C ILE A 29 32.23 -25.42 -17.70
N PHE A 30 32.49 -25.06 -18.97
CA PHE A 30 32.13 -23.75 -19.50
C PHE A 30 30.62 -23.51 -19.44
N LEU A 31 29.82 -24.49 -19.89
CA LEU A 31 28.36 -24.41 -19.81
C LEU A 31 27.86 -24.36 -18.36
N TYR A 32 28.50 -25.08 -17.43
CA TYR A 32 28.16 -25.03 -16.01
C TYR A 32 28.43 -23.65 -15.40
N MET A 33 29.56 -23.01 -15.73
CA MET A 33 29.87 -21.66 -15.24
C MET A 33 28.87 -20.61 -15.74
N VAL A 34 28.45 -20.69 -17.02
CA VAL A 34 27.42 -19.80 -17.58
C VAL A 34 26.07 -20.01 -16.86
N ASN A 35 25.70 -21.24 -16.51
CA ASN A 35 24.46 -21.49 -15.76
C ASN A 35 24.56 -21.08 -14.27
N ALA A 36 25.71 -21.26 -13.64
CA ALA A 36 25.93 -20.90 -12.23
C ALA A 36 25.82 -19.38 -11.99
N SER A 37 26.25 -18.54 -12.94
CA SER A 37 26.16 -17.07 -12.82
C SER A 37 24.73 -16.51 -12.89
N HIS A 38 23.72 -17.30 -13.25
CA HIS A 38 22.32 -16.85 -13.20
C HIS A 38 21.60 -17.32 -11.92
N SER A 39 22.27 -18.12 -11.08
CA SER A 39 21.62 -18.78 -9.93
C SER A 39 21.35 -17.85 -8.75
N HIS A 40 21.91 -16.63 -8.72
CA HIS A 40 21.67 -15.63 -7.68
C HIS A 40 20.59 -14.58 -8.07
N GLU A 41 20.17 -14.52 -9.33
CA GLU A 41 19.04 -13.69 -9.78
C GLU A 41 17.69 -14.01 -9.09
N PRO A 42 17.31 -15.29 -8.85
CA PRO A 42 16.05 -15.58 -8.15
C PRO A 42 16.02 -15.04 -6.72
N LEU A 43 17.16 -14.96 -6.04
CA LEU A 43 17.24 -14.40 -4.68
C LEU A 43 17.03 -12.88 -4.66
N ILE A 44 17.50 -12.16 -5.69
CA ILE A 44 17.29 -10.71 -5.83
C ILE A 44 15.80 -10.39 -5.99
N ARG A 45 15.11 -11.16 -6.83
CA ARG A 45 13.66 -11.01 -7.04
C ARG A 45 12.87 -11.38 -5.79
N GLN A 46 13.22 -12.49 -5.12
CA GLN A 46 12.56 -12.90 -3.87
C GLN A 46 12.69 -11.82 -2.79
N LYS A 47 13.86 -11.19 -2.68
CA LYS A 47 14.09 -10.04 -1.79
C LYS A 47 13.19 -8.86 -2.13
N ALA A 48 13.10 -8.48 -3.40
CA ALA A 48 12.24 -7.38 -3.83
C ALA A 48 10.75 -7.65 -3.52
N VAL A 49 10.27 -8.88 -3.72
CA VAL A 49 8.90 -9.28 -3.37
C VAL A 49 8.66 -9.19 -1.86
N ALA A 50 9.62 -9.61 -1.04
CA ALA A 50 9.49 -9.53 0.41
C ALA A 50 9.40 -8.08 0.89
N VAL A 51 10.21 -7.17 0.33
CA VAL A 51 10.14 -5.73 0.61
C VAL A 51 8.80 -5.16 0.17
N ALA A 52 8.37 -5.47 -1.07
CA ALA A 52 7.10 -4.97 -1.59
C ALA A 52 5.92 -5.43 -0.72
N SER A 53 5.95 -6.68 -0.25
CA SER A 53 4.92 -7.25 0.64
C SER A 53 4.94 -6.56 2.00
N ALA A 54 6.11 -6.31 2.59
CA ALA A 54 6.23 -5.64 3.88
C ALA A 54 5.68 -4.20 3.84
N TYR A 55 6.00 -3.43 2.78
CA TYR A 55 5.42 -2.09 2.57
C TYR A 55 3.91 -2.18 2.34
N MET A 56 3.44 -3.15 1.56
CA MET A 56 2.01 -3.33 1.30
C MET A 56 1.25 -3.66 2.60
N ASP A 57 1.77 -4.57 3.41
CA ASP A 57 1.17 -4.97 4.69
C ASP A 57 1.12 -3.79 5.69
N GLU A 58 2.14 -2.93 5.66
CA GLU A 58 2.13 -1.68 6.44
C GLU A 58 0.97 -0.78 5.99
N ILE A 59 0.95 -0.41 4.72
CA ILE A 59 -0.02 0.56 4.15
C ILE A 59 -1.45 0.05 4.36
N LEU A 60 -1.69 -1.23 4.10
CA LEU A 60 -3.02 -1.82 4.28
C LEU A 60 -3.47 -1.90 5.75
N GLY A 61 -2.54 -1.81 6.70
CA GLY A 61 -2.82 -1.74 8.13
C GLY A 61 -3.12 -0.32 8.64
N LYS A 62 -2.90 0.71 7.82
CA LYS A 62 -3.15 2.10 8.18
C LYS A 62 -4.62 2.48 8.04
N ARG A 63 -4.95 3.66 8.57
CA ARG A 63 -6.26 4.28 8.44
C ARG A 63 -6.52 4.62 6.97
N TRP A 64 -7.77 4.93 6.61
CA TRP A 64 -8.04 5.33 5.22
C TRP A 64 -7.42 6.69 4.92
N ASP A 65 -7.61 7.58 5.88
CA ASP A 65 -7.39 9.02 5.89
C ASP A 65 -7.37 9.44 7.39
N GLU A 66 -7.21 10.74 7.64
CA GLU A 66 -7.20 11.32 8.98
C GLU A 66 -8.59 11.40 9.63
N SER A 67 -9.64 11.08 8.89
CA SER A 67 -11.03 11.14 9.32
C SER A 67 -11.59 9.79 9.77
N THR A 68 -10.98 8.70 9.32
CA THR A 68 -11.46 7.33 9.54
C THR A 68 -10.87 6.70 10.79
N PRO A 69 -11.66 5.91 11.54
CA PRO A 69 -11.12 5.03 12.57
C PRO A 69 -10.09 4.03 12.00
N MET A 70 -9.27 3.45 12.89
CA MET A 70 -8.36 2.36 12.50
C MET A 70 -9.13 1.21 11.85
N GLY A 71 -8.78 0.89 10.60
CA GLY A 71 -9.46 -0.11 9.78
C GLY A 71 -10.40 0.45 8.69
N GLY A 72 -10.62 1.76 8.63
CA GLY A 72 -11.36 2.43 7.55
C GLY A 72 -12.75 2.92 7.91
N GLY A 73 -13.66 2.78 6.95
CA GLY A 73 -14.97 3.44 6.91
C GLY A 73 -15.77 3.40 8.21
N CYS A 74 -16.68 4.36 8.35
CA CYS A 74 -17.51 4.57 9.53
C CYS A 74 -18.15 3.26 10.02
N VAL A 75 -17.60 2.66 11.08
CA VAL A 75 -18.32 1.72 11.90
C VAL A 75 -19.21 2.56 12.82
N ILE A 76 -20.52 2.39 12.70
CA ILE A 76 -21.49 3.04 13.60
C ILE A 76 -21.36 2.40 14.99
N THR A 77 -20.40 2.85 15.78
CA THR A 77 -20.24 2.49 17.20
C THR A 77 -20.56 3.68 18.10
N PRO A 78 -21.04 3.44 19.34
CA PRO A 78 -21.48 4.50 20.27
C PRO A 78 -20.38 5.49 20.72
N ASP A 79 -19.13 5.31 20.28
CA ASP A 79 -17.95 6.09 20.65
C ASP A 79 -17.55 7.18 19.65
N GLY A 80 -18.32 7.40 18.57
CA GLY A 80 -18.49 8.74 18.02
C GLY A 80 -17.34 9.37 17.22
N ASN A 81 -16.55 8.60 16.48
CA ASN A 81 -15.55 9.19 15.57
C ASN A 81 -16.08 9.56 14.19
N CYS A 82 -17.19 8.98 13.75
CA CYS A 82 -17.94 9.42 12.58
C CYS A 82 -19.34 9.82 13.08
N GLY A 83 -19.78 11.05 12.81
CA GLY A 83 -21.09 11.53 13.28
C GLY A 83 -22.21 10.57 12.89
N ALA A 84 -23.26 10.46 13.71
CA ALA A 84 -24.39 9.59 13.39
C ALA A 84 -25.04 10.04 12.08
N VAL A 85 -25.47 9.11 11.21
CA VAL A 85 -26.21 9.50 9.99
C VAL A 85 -27.44 10.32 10.40
N TRP A 86 -27.62 11.47 9.77
CA TRP A 86 -28.77 12.33 10.02
C TRP A 86 -30.07 11.54 9.92
N SER A 87 -30.99 11.79 10.85
CA SER A 87 -32.28 11.10 10.92
C SER A 87 -33.40 12.13 11.00
N ALA A 88 -34.46 11.90 10.21
CA ALA A 88 -35.62 12.78 10.18
C ALA A 88 -36.37 12.78 11.52
N THR A 89 -36.96 13.93 11.87
CA THR A 89 -37.81 14.09 13.06
C THR A 89 -37.15 13.59 14.35
N THR A 90 -35.84 13.77 14.47
CA THR A 90 -35.02 13.24 15.56
C THR A 90 -34.53 14.39 16.43
N THR A 91 -34.57 14.22 17.74
CA THR A 91 -34.10 15.23 18.69
C THR A 91 -32.59 15.16 18.85
N TYR A 92 -31.93 16.28 18.62
CA TYR A 92 -30.50 16.48 18.82
C TYR A 92 -30.26 17.51 19.93
N THR A 93 -29.17 17.31 20.66
CA THR A 93 -28.67 18.24 21.69
C THR A 93 -27.41 18.93 21.17
N PRO A 94 -27.07 20.12 21.69
CA PRO A 94 -25.83 20.81 21.32
C PRO A 94 -24.61 19.89 21.46
N GLY A 95 -23.72 19.90 20.46
CA GLY A 95 -22.55 19.02 20.38
C GLY A 95 -22.79 17.66 19.73
N ALA A 96 -24.05 17.29 19.43
CA ALA A 96 -24.32 16.08 18.66
C ALA A 96 -23.81 16.26 17.22
N THR A 97 -23.02 15.31 16.73
CA THR A 97 -22.47 15.34 15.38
C THR A 97 -23.19 14.38 14.45
N VAL A 98 -23.41 14.80 13.21
CA VAL A 98 -24.05 14.00 12.16
C VAL A 98 -23.35 14.12 10.82
N VAL A 99 -23.62 13.14 9.96
CA VAL A 99 -23.27 13.17 8.53
C VAL A 99 -24.53 13.01 7.67
N PRO A 100 -24.53 13.52 6.42
CA PRO A 100 -25.64 13.31 5.49
C PRO A 100 -25.91 11.83 5.16
N SER A 101 -27.12 11.49 4.72
CA SER A 101 -27.45 10.14 4.25
C SER A 101 -26.78 9.79 2.91
N SER A 102 -26.48 10.81 2.10
CA SER A 102 -25.56 10.74 0.97
C SER A 102 -24.33 11.57 1.33
N PRO A 103 -23.21 10.94 1.75
CA PRO A 103 -22.04 11.65 2.25
C PRO A 103 -21.56 12.74 1.29
N ASN A 104 -21.21 13.89 1.84
CA ASN A 104 -20.69 15.05 1.10
C ASN A 104 -19.31 15.48 1.61
N SER A 105 -18.58 14.56 2.26
CA SER A 105 -17.29 14.77 2.92
C SER A 105 -17.29 15.68 4.15
N HIS A 106 -18.40 16.32 4.53
CA HIS A 106 -18.46 17.23 5.68
C HIS A 106 -19.14 16.58 6.90
N LYS A 107 -18.85 17.13 8.10
CA LYS A 107 -19.54 16.78 9.35
C LYS A 107 -20.23 18.01 9.92
N TYR A 108 -21.37 17.76 10.56
CA TYR A 108 -22.22 18.81 11.08
C TYR A 108 -22.45 18.65 12.57
N GLU A 109 -22.34 19.73 13.33
CA GLU A 109 -22.61 19.76 14.76
C GLU A 109 -23.91 20.51 15.05
N ALA A 110 -24.79 19.91 15.84
CA ALA A 110 -25.96 20.61 16.35
C ALA A 110 -25.49 21.70 17.32
N VAL A 111 -25.82 22.97 17.04
CA VAL A 111 -25.51 24.09 17.95
C VAL A 111 -26.68 24.46 18.84
N THR A 112 -27.88 23.98 18.52
CA THR A 112 -29.09 24.17 19.34
C THR A 112 -29.72 22.83 19.69
N THR A 113 -30.41 22.78 20.84
CA THR A 113 -31.35 21.69 21.11
C THR A 113 -32.55 21.86 20.17
N GLY A 114 -32.91 20.80 19.47
CA GLY A 114 -34.08 20.81 18.60
C GLY A 114 -34.38 19.45 18.00
N THR A 115 -35.44 19.39 17.22
CA THR A 115 -35.82 18.26 16.38
C THR A 115 -35.55 18.60 14.92
N SER A 116 -34.84 17.72 14.21
CA SER A 116 -34.59 17.81 12.77
C SER A 116 -35.90 17.79 11.98
N SER A 117 -35.90 18.27 10.75
CA SER A 117 -37.10 18.26 9.92
C SER A 117 -37.46 16.84 9.44
N ALA A 118 -38.60 16.72 8.76
CA ALA A 118 -39.09 15.45 8.23
C ALA A 118 -38.35 15.00 6.95
N ALA A 119 -37.54 15.88 6.35
CA ALA A 119 -36.78 15.62 5.12
C ALA A 119 -35.36 16.12 5.29
N GLU A 120 -34.38 15.43 4.71
CA GLU A 120 -32.99 15.82 4.88
C GLU A 120 -32.72 17.22 4.28
N PRO A 121 -32.04 18.11 5.01
CA PRO A 121 -31.71 19.43 4.49
C PRO A 121 -30.67 19.36 3.36
N ILE A 122 -30.59 20.42 2.57
CA ILE A 122 -29.41 20.63 1.72
C ILE A 122 -28.29 21.15 2.62
N TRP A 123 -27.24 20.34 2.74
CA TRP A 123 -26.11 20.62 3.60
C TRP A 123 -25.21 21.73 3.02
N ALA A 124 -25.02 22.83 3.77
CA ALA A 124 -24.04 23.85 3.44
C ALA A 124 -22.61 23.28 3.63
N ILE A 125 -21.67 23.65 2.77
CA ILE A 125 -20.28 23.13 2.76
C ILE A 125 -19.24 24.26 2.88
N ASP A 126 -19.65 25.39 3.45
CA ASP A 126 -18.88 26.63 3.52
C ASP A 126 -18.46 27.02 4.95
N GLY A 127 -18.59 26.10 5.91
CA GLY A 127 -18.35 26.35 7.34
C GLY A 127 -19.44 27.19 8.01
N SER A 128 -20.53 27.50 7.31
CA SER A 128 -21.64 28.27 7.87
C SER A 128 -22.58 27.40 8.70
N SER A 129 -23.46 28.07 9.45
CA SER A 129 -24.54 27.40 10.16
C SER A 129 -25.87 27.60 9.44
N PHE A 130 -26.71 26.56 9.42
CA PHE A 130 -28.03 26.59 8.78
C PHE A 130 -29.05 25.81 9.62
N SER A 131 -30.33 26.11 9.41
CA SER A 131 -31.42 25.48 10.17
C SER A 131 -32.05 24.29 9.44
N ASP A 132 -32.34 23.25 10.20
CA ASP A 132 -33.09 22.06 9.79
C ASP A 132 -34.14 21.74 10.87
N GLY A 133 -35.40 22.01 10.54
CA GLY A 133 -36.49 21.94 11.51
C GLY A 133 -36.30 22.99 12.61
N THR A 134 -36.02 22.53 13.83
CA THR A 134 -35.71 23.40 14.99
C THR A 134 -34.26 23.28 15.45
N VAL A 135 -33.47 22.43 14.81
CA VAL A 135 -32.02 22.33 15.02
C VAL A 135 -31.33 23.32 14.10
N THR A 136 -30.26 23.95 14.59
CA THR A 136 -29.27 24.63 13.75
C THR A 136 -28.03 23.77 13.72
N TRP A 137 -27.55 23.47 12.52
CA TRP A 137 -26.33 22.72 12.26
C TRP A 137 -25.20 23.71 11.92
N LEU A 138 -24.02 23.48 12.48
CA LEU A 138 -22.78 24.13 12.07
C LEU A 138 -22.00 23.14 11.21
N ASP A 139 -21.62 23.56 10.01
CA ASP A 139 -20.63 22.84 9.21
C ASP A 139 -19.27 22.91 9.93
N LEU A 140 -18.77 21.76 10.39
CA LEU A 140 -17.45 21.65 11.01
C LEU A 140 -16.32 21.62 9.97
N GLY A 141 -16.68 21.73 8.69
CA GLY A 141 -15.77 21.69 7.56
C GLY A 141 -15.67 20.30 6.96
N ASP A 142 -14.91 20.26 5.88
CA ASP A 142 -14.51 19.02 5.23
C ASP A 142 -13.84 18.11 6.26
N GLN A 143 -14.32 16.88 6.36
CA GLN A 143 -13.67 15.82 7.14
C GLN A 143 -12.53 15.20 6.36
N THR A 144 -12.43 15.42 5.05
CA THR A 144 -11.14 15.35 4.40
C THR A 144 -10.36 16.53 4.97
N SER A 145 -9.21 16.26 5.59
CA SER A 145 -8.29 17.34 5.90
C SER A 145 -8.01 18.08 4.57
N THR A 146 -7.56 19.33 4.57
CA THR A 146 -7.14 20.02 3.32
C THR A 146 -5.88 19.38 2.70
N SER A 147 -5.65 18.10 2.94
CA SER A 147 -4.39 17.37 3.04
C SER A 147 -4.64 15.90 2.63
N ASP A 148 -5.84 15.34 2.89
CA ASP A 148 -6.28 14.06 2.32
C ASP A 148 -6.44 14.13 0.78
N CYS A 149 -6.16 13.01 0.13
CA CYS A 149 -6.36 12.70 -1.29
C CYS A 149 -7.86 12.70 -1.73
N GLY A 150 -8.63 13.72 -1.35
CA GLY A 150 -9.95 14.06 -1.90
C GLY A 150 -9.88 14.67 -3.31
N ILE A 151 -11.03 15.13 -3.83
CA ILE A 151 -11.43 15.47 -5.23
C ILE A 151 -10.34 16.16 -6.11
N THR A 152 -9.31 16.77 -5.53
CA THR A 152 -8.13 17.28 -6.22
C THR A 152 -6.87 16.43 -5.92
N PRO A 153 -6.31 15.68 -6.90
CA PRO A 153 -5.11 14.85 -6.76
C PRO A 153 -3.82 15.57 -6.36
N SER A 154 -3.86 16.88 -6.17
CA SER A 154 -2.70 17.73 -5.86
C SER A 154 -2.26 17.69 -4.40
N ASN A 155 -3.06 17.11 -3.50
CA ASN A 155 -2.74 17.03 -2.08
C ASN A 155 -2.37 15.62 -1.59
N CYS A 156 -2.42 14.59 -2.45
CA CYS A 156 -2.08 13.22 -2.03
C CYS A 156 -0.59 13.11 -1.66
N GLY A 157 -0.28 12.72 -0.42
CA GLY A 157 1.08 12.52 0.08
C GLY A 157 1.24 12.99 1.53
N PRO A 158 2.47 12.98 2.06
CA PRO A 158 2.72 13.44 3.41
C PRO A 158 2.47 14.95 3.56
N ASP A 159 1.76 15.37 4.60
CA ASP A 159 1.38 16.76 4.85
C ASP A 159 2.42 17.53 5.67
N GLY A 160 3.67 17.38 5.23
CA GLY A 160 4.84 17.88 5.93
C GLY A 160 5.24 17.02 7.13
N GLU A 161 4.64 15.84 7.29
CA GLU A 161 5.12 14.87 8.25
C GLU A 161 6.26 14.00 7.73
N ASN A 162 6.94 13.41 8.70
CA ASN A 162 7.99 12.43 8.45
C ASN A 162 7.36 11.04 8.49
N ARG A 163 8.02 10.08 7.85
CA ARG A 163 7.60 8.68 7.73
C ARG A 163 7.21 8.01 9.07
N ASP A 164 7.68 8.50 10.23
CA ASP A 164 7.41 7.94 11.57
C ASP A 164 6.04 8.35 12.10
N LYS A 165 5.43 9.35 11.45
CA LYS A 165 4.10 9.85 11.73
C LYS A 165 3.06 9.36 10.74
N PHE A 166 3.47 8.63 9.69
CA PHE A 166 2.53 8.15 8.69
C PHE A 166 1.49 7.25 9.35
N ASP A 167 0.23 7.68 9.34
CA ASP A 167 -0.85 7.04 10.09
C ASP A 167 -2.06 6.64 9.23
N ASP A 168 -2.14 7.14 8.00
CA ASP A 168 -3.11 6.75 6.97
C ASP A 168 -2.44 6.23 5.69
N ILE A 169 -3.25 5.99 4.65
CA ILE A 169 -2.81 5.35 3.41
C ILE A 169 -2.13 6.36 2.49
N ASP A 170 -2.65 7.58 2.39
CA ASP A 170 -2.21 8.57 1.41
C ASP A 170 -0.93 9.31 1.79
N ASP A 171 -0.57 9.32 3.08
CA ASP A 171 0.77 9.60 3.59
C ASP A 171 1.89 8.92 2.78
N PHE A 172 1.62 7.70 2.30
CA PHE A 172 2.61 6.92 1.56
C PHE A 172 2.73 7.33 0.10
N ASN A 173 1.85 8.19 -0.43
CA ASN A 173 1.91 8.60 -1.82
C ASN A 173 3.22 9.37 -2.12
N GLY A 174 3.95 8.90 -3.13
CA GLY A 174 5.23 9.50 -3.52
C GLY A 174 6.39 9.11 -2.62
N LEU A 175 6.20 8.21 -1.65
CA LEU A 175 7.28 7.64 -0.85
C LEU A 175 8.35 7.03 -1.77
N SER A 176 9.62 7.32 -1.49
CA SER A 176 10.77 6.75 -2.19
C SER A 176 11.91 6.52 -1.20
N ASN A 177 12.13 5.27 -0.81
CA ASN A 177 13.21 4.88 0.09
C ASN A 177 14.30 4.11 -0.66
N SER A 178 15.53 4.60 -0.52
CA SER A 178 16.74 3.96 -1.03
C SER A 178 17.87 4.12 -0.01
N PRO A 179 18.20 3.08 0.78
CA PRO A 179 17.60 1.74 0.79
C PRO A 179 16.17 1.69 1.37
N PRO A 180 15.43 0.58 1.17
CA PRO A 180 14.13 0.37 1.81
C PRO A 180 14.23 0.41 3.33
N GLN A 181 13.16 0.85 3.96
CA GLN A 181 13.03 0.99 5.42
C GLN A 181 12.00 0.01 5.98
N TYR A 182 12.16 -0.42 7.23
CA TYR A 182 11.18 -1.25 7.94
C TYR A 182 9.81 -0.57 8.02
N PRO A 183 8.72 -1.37 7.97
CA PRO A 183 7.38 -0.91 8.33
C PRO A 183 7.36 -0.19 9.68
N ASP A 184 6.62 0.91 9.78
CA ASP A 184 6.46 1.82 10.94
C ASP A 184 7.74 2.51 11.47
N GLN A 185 8.89 2.25 10.84
CA GLN A 185 10.21 2.74 11.25
C GLN A 185 10.67 2.35 12.68
N SER A 186 10.04 1.38 13.34
CA SER A 186 10.40 0.92 14.69
C SER A 186 11.54 -0.12 14.68
N ALA A 187 12.65 0.20 14.04
CA ALA A 187 13.83 -0.65 14.16
C ALA A 187 14.29 -0.74 15.62
N ALA A 188 14.54 -1.97 16.09
CA ALA A 188 14.90 -2.23 17.49
C ALA A 188 16.23 -1.57 17.91
N ASP A 189 17.09 -1.24 16.95
CA ASP A 189 18.37 -0.55 17.11
C ASP A 189 18.31 0.95 16.74
N GLY A 190 17.14 1.45 16.33
CA GLY A 190 16.94 2.81 15.86
C GLY A 190 17.38 3.07 14.41
N ASP A 191 17.82 2.04 13.68
CA ASP A 191 18.10 2.13 12.24
C ASP A 191 16.92 1.61 11.41
N SER A 192 16.08 2.53 10.94
CA SER A 192 14.90 2.19 10.15
C SER A 192 15.22 1.50 8.82
N VAL A 193 16.49 1.39 8.40
CA VAL A 193 16.90 0.74 7.14
C VAL A 193 16.86 -0.78 7.25
N MET A 194 16.39 -1.46 6.19
CA MET A 194 16.48 -2.91 6.08
C MET A 194 17.92 -3.35 5.72
N PRO A 195 18.65 -4.09 6.58
CA PRO A 195 20.03 -4.51 6.29
C PRO A 195 20.11 -5.44 5.08
N GLY A 196 21.09 -5.21 4.20
CA GLY A 196 21.32 -6.06 3.02
C GLY A 196 20.41 -5.75 1.82
N TYR A 197 19.77 -4.57 1.82
CA TYR A 197 18.96 -4.01 0.74
C TYR A 197 19.51 -2.66 0.21
N ASP A 198 20.80 -2.36 0.44
CA ASP A 198 21.45 -1.06 0.16
C ASP A 198 21.22 -0.49 -1.26
N ASN A 199 21.05 -1.37 -2.25
CA ASN A 199 20.89 -1.01 -3.66
C ASN A 199 19.50 -1.32 -4.20
N TYR A 200 18.51 -1.50 -3.32
CA TYR A 200 17.10 -1.58 -3.69
C TYR A 200 16.47 -0.21 -3.48
N THR A 201 15.42 0.07 -4.23
CA THR A 201 14.59 1.27 -4.02
C THR A 201 13.15 0.85 -3.94
N ALA A 202 12.45 1.21 -2.86
CA ALA A 202 11.02 1.00 -2.70
C ALA A 202 10.31 2.33 -2.92
N THR A 203 9.36 2.36 -3.85
CA THR A 203 8.51 3.52 -4.11
C THR A 203 7.05 3.16 -3.95
N VAL A 204 6.24 4.09 -3.46
CA VAL A 204 4.80 3.90 -3.31
C VAL A 204 4.05 4.99 -4.07
N THR A 205 2.98 4.59 -4.75
CA THR A 205 2.05 5.50 -5.41
C THR A 205 0.64 5.13 -4.97
N VAL A 206 -0.09 6.11 -4.48
CA VAL A 206 -1.48 5.97 -4.07
C VAL A 206 -2.31 6.88 -4.95
N THR A 207 -3.37 6.33 -5.54
CA THR A 207 -4.23 7.06 -6.48
C THR A 207 -5.70 6.74 -6.21
N ALA A 208 -6.55 7.75 -6.27
CA ALA A 208 -8.00 7.57 -6.29
C ALA A 208 -8.44 7.04 -7.67
N GLU A 209 -9.19 5.93 -7.73
CA GLU A 209 -9.64 5.33 -8.99
C GLU A 209 -11.01 4.67 -8.83
N ALA A 210 -12.01 5.07 -9.62
CA ALA A 210 -13.32 4.42 -9.60
C ALA A 210 -13.21 2.94 -9.98
N TRP A 211 -13.77 2.04 -9.17
CA TRP A 211 -13.69 0.60 -9.41
C TRP A 211 -15.02 -0.10 -9.21
N ASN A 212 -15.44 -0.85 -10.23
CA ASN A 212 -16.65 -1.69 -10.21
C ASN A 212 -17.93 -0.97 -9.74
N GLY A 213 -18.09 0.30 -10.12
CA GLY A 213 -19.24 1.13 -9.76
C GLY A 213 -19.12 1.90 -8.44
N ILE A 214 -18.01 1.74 -7.72
CA ILE A 214 -17.66 2.56 -6.56
C ILE A 214 -16.98 3.85 -7.05
N PRO A 215 -17.39 5.04 -6.56
CA PRO A 215 -16.76 6.32 -6.91
C PRO A 215 -15.26 6.33 -6.58
N ALA A 216 -14.48 7.15 -7.30
CA ALA A 216 -13.03 7.24 -7.07
C ALA A 216 -12.67 7.71 -5.65
N ASP A 217 -13.54 8.50 -5.03
CA ASP A 217 -13.34 9.03 -3.67
C ASP A 217 -13.29 7.90 -2.62
N ASP A 218 -13.98 6.79 -2.87
CA ASP A 218 -14.09 5.63 -1.96
C ASP A 218 -13.12 4.49 -2.30
N VAL A 219 -12.19 4.71 -3.23
CA VAL A 219 -11.24 3.68 -3.69
C VAL A 219 -9.83 4.26 -3.77
N ARG A 220 -8.88 3.64 -3.06
CA ARG A 220 -7.45 3.92 -3.20
C ARG A 220 -6.79 2.71 -3.87
N ARG A 221 -6.18 2.95 -5.03
CA ARG A 221 -5.24 2.03 -5.68
C ARG A 221 -3.85 2.32 -5.15
N ILE A 222 -3.28 1.33 -4.47
CA ILE A 222 -1.95 1.38 -3.87
C ILE A 222 -1.01 0.54 -4.73
N GLU A 223 0.04 1.15 -5.24
CA GLU A 223 1.09 0.48 -5.99
C GLU A 223 2.44 0.62 -5.27
N VAL A 224 2.97 -0.51 -4.82
CA VAL A 224 4.30 -0.61 -4.25
C VAL A 224 5.23 -1.17 -5.31
N THR A 225 6.23 -0.40 -5.71
CA THR A 225 7.24 -0.81 -6.69
C THR A 225 8.60 -0.90 -6.05
N VAL A 226 9.26 -2.06 -6.18
CA VAL A 226 10.62 -2.27 -5.71
C VAL A 226 11.55 -2.47 -6.90
N THR A 227 12.51 -1.56 -7.06
CA THR A 227 13.57 -1.64 -8.07
C THR A 227 14.79 -2.34 -7.48
N THR A 228 15.23 -3.39 -8.15
CA THR A 228 16.41 -4.20 -7.78
C THR A 228 17.71 -3.49 -8.18
N PRO A 229 18.87 -3.94 -7.66
CA PRO A 229 20.18 -3.40 -8.05
C PRO A 229 20.52 -3.57 -9.54
N MET A 230 19.81 -4.47 -10.25
CA MET A 230 19.96 -4.72 -11.68
C MET A 230 19.03 -3.86 -12.54
N GLY A 231 18.23 -2.98 -11.92
CA GLY A 231 17.27 -2.11 -12.61
C GLY A 231 15.94 -2.78 -12.97
N GLU A 232 15.73 -4.04 -12.58
CA GLU A 232 14.43 -4.70 -12.70
C GLU A 232 13.48 -4.19 -11.61
N SER A 233 12.26 -3.82 -11.98
CA SER A 233 11.21 -3.38 -11.05
C SER A 233 10.13 -4.45 -10.89
N ILE A 234 9.71 -4.69 -9.64
CA ILE A 234 8.62 -5.59 -9.27
C ILE A 234 7.56 -4.77 -8.55
N SER A 235 6.31 -4.86 -9.02
CA SER A 235 5.20 -4.09 -8.46
C SER A 235 4.12 -4.99 -7.86
N LEU A 236 3.62 -4.61 -6.69
CA LEU A 236 2.41 -5.15 -6.08
C LEU A 236 1.34 -4.06 -6.10
N ILE A 237 0.13 -4.43 -6.52
CA ILE A 237 -1.01 -3.52 -6.57
C ILE A 237 -2.09 -4.08 -5.65
N ALA A 238 -2.63 -3.21 -4.80
CA ALA A 238 -3.80 -3.48 -3.99
C ALA A 238 -4.84 -2.38 -4.17
N TYR A 239 -6.10 -2.75 -3.94
CA TYR A 239 -7.20 -1.82 -3.85
C TYR A 239 -7.74 -1.87 -2.44
N ARG A 240 -7.89 -0.71 -1.83
CA ARG A 240 -8.55 -0.55 -0.54
C ARG A 240 -9.78 0.31 -0.76
N LEU A 241 -10.87 -0.05 -0.08
CA LEU A 241 -12.17 0.59 -0.22
C LEU A 241 -12.53 1.31 1.09
N ASN A 242 -13.35 2.35 0.99
CA ASN A 242 -13.94 3.05 2.13
C ASN A 242 -15.47 3.01 2.03
N ILE A 243 -16.03 1.81 2.22
CA ILE A 243 -17.47 1.54 2.12
C ILE A 243 -18.01 0.93 3.41
#